data_AF-A0A418JGJ9-F1
#
_entry.id   AF-A0A418JGJ9-F1
#
_cell.length_a   1.000
_cell.length_b   1.000
_cell.length_c   1.000
_cell.angle_alpha   90.00
_cell.angle_beta   90.00
_cell.angle_gamma   90.00
#
_symmetry.space_group_name_H-M   'P 1'
#
loop_
_entity.id
_entity.type
_entity.pdbx_description
1 polymer ?
#
loop_
_entity_poly.entity_id
_entity_poly.type
_entity_poly.pdbx_seq_one_letter_code
_entity_poly.pdbx_strand_id
1 'polypeptide(L)'
;MKVSKFGGSSVATAEQIQKVLNIINSDNERQIVIVSAPGKRHDKDTKTTDLLIRLYEKVINQLDYQHKKSEILERFNDIIKGL
;
A
#
# COMPACT_ATOMS: atom_id res chain seq x y z
N MET A 1 -1.06 22.55 -14.29
CA MET A 1 -0.87 21.07 -14.18
C MET A 1 0.21 20.77 -13.15
N LYS A 2 -0.14 20.01 -12.11
CA LYS A 2 0.72 19.67 -10.96
C LYS A 2 0.80 18.14 -10.80
N VAL A 3 1.96 17.70 -10.33
CA VAL A 3 2.24 16.30 -9.99
C VAL A 3 2.32 16.18 -8.47
N SER A 4 1.63 15.19 -7.90
CA SER A 4 1.67 14.88 -6.47
C SER A 4 2.26 13.49 -6.24
N LYS A 5 3.17 13.36 -5.28
CA LYS A 5 3.74 12.06 -4.89
C LYS A 5 3.42 11.77 -3.43
N PHE A 6 2.87 10.59 -3.16
CA PHE A 6 2.56 10.11 -1.82
C PHE A 6 3.45 8.92 -1.45
N GLY A 7 4.04 8.98 -0.26
CA GLY A 7 4.87 7.90 0.29
C GLY A 7 4.03 6.74 0.79
N GLY A 8 4.68 5.61 1.12
CA GLY A 8 3.96 4.40 1.55
C GLY A 8 3.09 4.60 2.79
N SER A 9 3.53 5.42 3.76
CA SER A 9 2.72 5.72 4.97
C SER A 9 1.41 6.45 4.62
N SER A 10 1.42 7.33 3.62
CA SER A 10 0.25 8.06 3.14
C SER A 10 -0.77 7.17 2.42
N VAL A 11 -0.41 5.92 2.10
CA VAL A 11 -1.29 4.94 1.45
C VAL A 11 -1.33 3.61 2.21
N ALA A 12 -1.02 3.64 3.51
CA ALA A 12 -0.94 2.45 4.35
C ALA A 12 -2.31 1.90 4.80
N THR A 13 -3.32 2.77 4.90
CA THR A 13 -4.68 2.44 5.36
C THR A 13 -5.71 3.22 4.55
N ALA A 14 -6.98 2.78 4.60
CA ALA A 14 -8.09 3.49 4.00
C ALA A 14 -8.21 4.95 4.49
N GLU A 15 -8.03 5.18 5.80
CA GLU A 15 -8.05 6.52 6.40
C GLU A 15 -6.99 7.44 5.79
N GLN A 16 -5.77 6.93 5.55
CA GLN A 16 -4.70 7.70 4.93
C GLN A 16 -5.02 7.98 3.45
N ILE A 17 -5.59 7.01 2.73
CA ILE A 17 -6.03 7.22 1.35
C ILE A 17 -7.13 8.28 1.28
N GLN A 18 -8.08 8.31 2.21
CA GLN A 18 -9.10 9.36 2.25
C GLN A 18 -8.49 10.75 2.46
N LYS A 19 -7.44 10.87 3.29
CA LYS A 19 -6.67 12.13 3.44
C LYS A 19 -5.97 12.51 2.14
N VAL A 20 -5.39 11.55 1.43
CA VAL A 20 -4.77 11.75 0.11
C VAL A 20 -5.81 12.25 -0.90
N LEU A 21 -7.00 11.65 -0.96
CA LEU A 21 -8.10 12.10 -1.82
C LEU A 21 -8.52 13.53 -1.52
N ASN A 22 -8.65 13.90 -0.24
CA ASN A 22 -8.98 15.28 0.15
C ASN A 22 -7.90 16.27 -0.30
N ILE A 23 -6.62 15.91 -0.20
CA ILE A 23 -5.51 16.73 -0.71
C ILE A 23 -5.61 16.88 -2.23
N ILE A 24 -5.77 15.78 -2.97
CA ILE A 24 -5.86 15.83 -4.44
C ILE A 24 -7.05 16.68 -4.89
N ASN A 25 -8.23 16.43 -4.33
CA ASN A 25 -9.47 17.10 -4.72
C ASN A 25 -9.54 18.58 -4.29
N SER A 26 -8.66 19.04 -3.40
CA SER A 26 -8.59 20.46 -3.01
C SER A 26 -7.96 21.38 -4.07
N ASP A 27 -7.29 20.83 -5.08
CA ASP A 27 -6.62 21.60 -6.13
C ASP A 27 -6.76 20.87 -7.48
N ASN A 28 -7.63 21.40 -8.34
CA ASN A 28 -7.91 20.84 -9.66
C ASN A 28 -6.69 20.76 -10.59
N GLU A 29 -5.59 21.46 -10.28
CA GLU A 29 -4.36 21.32 -11.05
C GLU A 29 -3.61 20.01 -10.75
N ARG A 30 -3.89 19.32 -9.64
CA ARG A 30 -3.24 18.04 -9.25
C ARG A 30 -3.80 16.87 -10.06
N GLN A 31 -3.41 16.81 -11.33
CA GLN A 31 -3.93 15.83 -12.28
C GLN A 31 -3.11 14.54 -12.37
N ILE A 32 -1.88 14.52 -11.84
CA ILE A 32 -1.01 13.33 -11.83
C ILE A 32 -0.67 12.96 -10.39
N VAL A 33 -0.94 11.70 -10.03
CA VAL A 33 -0.72 11.17 -8.69
C VAL A 33 0.19 9.95 -8.77
N ILE A 34 1.33 10.02 -8.09
CA ILE A 34 2.32 8.94 -7.99
C ILE A 34 2.27 8.39 -6.58
N VAL A 35 2.06 7.08 -6.43
CA VAL A 35 1.99 6.43 -5.11
C VAL A 35 3.09 5.38 -4.97
N SER A 36 3.56 5.19 -3.75
CA SER A 36 4.33 3.98 -3.38
C SER A 36 3.37 2.82 -3.07
N ALA A 37 3.91 1.62 -2.83
CA ALA A 37 3.12 0.54 -2.23
C ALA A 37 2.64 0.91 -0.81
N PRO A 38 1.54 0.31 -0.30
CA PRO A 38 1.09 0.51 1.07
C PRO A 38 2.22 0.28 2.08
N GLY A 39 2.48 1.30 2.89
CA GLY A 39 3.50 1.28 3.93
C GLY A 39 3.08 0.46 5.14
N LYS A 40 3.81 0.64 6.23
CA LYS A 40 3.44 0.08 7.53
C LYS A 40 2.21 0.81 8.09
N ARG A 41 1.27 0.06 8.65
CA ARG A 41 0.09 0.59 9.36
C ARG A 41 0.44 1.11 10.76
N HIS A 42 1.42 0.48 11.40
CA HIS A 42 1.98 0.84 12.70
C HIS A 42 3.45 0.35 12.77
N ASP A 43 4.21 0.75 13.78
CA ASP A 43 5.67 0.50 13.84
C ASP A 43 6.07 -0.98 13.72
N LYS A 44 5.26 -1.86 14.34
CA LYS A 44 5.44 -3.31 14.32
C LYS A 44 4.98 -4.00 13.03
N ASP A 45 4.38 -3.27 12.08
CA ASP A 45 3.89 -3.85 10.82
C ASP A 45 5.05 -4.09 9.84
N THR A 46 4.83 -4.94 8.84
CA THR A 46 5.82 -5.22 7.77
C THR A 46 5.49 -4.40 6.52
N LYS A 47 6.47 -3.87 5.78
CA LYS A 47 6.18 -3.16 4.51
C LYS A 47 5.65 -4.13 3.46
N THR A 48 4.73 -3.67 2.61
CA THR A 48 4.13 -4.52 1.55
C THR A 48 5.20 -5.03 0.58
N THR A 49 6.16 -4.18 0.21
CA THR A 49 7.29 -4.57 -0.63
C THR A 49 8.12 -5.69 -0.01
N ASP A 50 8.39 -5.63 1.29
CA ASP A 50 9.15 -6.67 2.00
C ASP A 50 8.36 -8.01 2.01
N LEU A 51 7.03 -7.96 2.12
CA LEU A 51 6.19 -9.15 2.00
C LEU A 51 6.26 -9.76 0.60
N LEU A 52 6.27 -8.94 -0.45
CA LEU A 52 6.40 -9.40 -1.84
C LEU A 52 7.77 -10.04 -2.09
N ILE A 53 8.85 -9.46 -1.55
CA ILE A 53 10.20 -10.05 -1.63
C ILE A 53 10.21 -11.42 -0.93
N ARG A 54 9.66 -11.52 0.29
CA ARG A 54 9.57 -12.80 1.02
C ARG A 54 8.71 -13.84 0.31
N LEU A 55 7.64 -13.41 -0.37
CA LEU A 55 6.82 -14.27 -1.21
C LEU A 55 7.65 -14.83 -2.36
N TYR A 56 8.38 -13.96 -3.08
CA TYR A 56 9.29 -14.37 -4.14
C TYR A 56 10.33 -15.39 -3.64
N GLU A 57 11.01 -15.10 -2.52
CA GLU A 57 12.02 -15.98 -1.93
C GLU A 57 11.45 -17.37 -1.61
N LYS A 58 10.24 -17.45 -1.05
CA LYS A 58 9.60 -18.74 -0.78
C LYS A 58 9.29 -19.51 -2.06
N VAL A 59 8.78 -18.83 -3.08
CA VAL A 59 8.44 -19.45 -4.37
C VAL A 59 9.69 -20.03 -5.05
N ILE A 60 10.78 -19.27 -5.16
CA ILE A 60 11.99 -19.74 -5.85
C ILE A 60 12.70 -20.88 -5.10
N ASN A 61 12.53 -20.96 -3.78
CA ASN A 61 13.07 -22.04 -2.96
C ASN A 61 12.11 -23.22 -2.79
N GLN A 62 10.99 -23.24 -3.52
CA GLN A 62 9.96 -24.29 -3.45
C GLN A 62 9.40 -24.51 -2.02
N LEU A 63 9.35 -23.44 -1.23
CA LEU A 63 8.79 -23.45 0.13
C LEU A 63 7.31 -23.05 0.10
N ASP A 64 6.55 -23.48 1.12
CA ASP A 64 5.16 -23.02 1.27
C ASP A 64 5.09 -21.49 1.43
N TYR A 65 4.26 -20.88 0.58
CA TYR A 65 4.08 -19.45 0.46
C TYR A 65 2.66 -18.96 0.70
N GLN A 66 1.70 -19.88 0.94
CA GLN A 66 0.27 -19.52 1.02
C GLN A 66 0.00 -18.47 2.09
N HIS A 67 0.63 -18.60 3.26
CA HIS A 67 0.50 -17.60 4.32
C HIS A 67 0.99 -16.21 3.89
N LYS A 68 2.13 -16.10 3.20
CA LYS A 68 2.66 -14.79 2.79
C LYS A 68 1.78 -14.16 1.71
N LYS A 69 1.25 -14.98 0.81
CA LYS A 69 0.25 -14.54 -0.18
C LYS A 69 -1.02 -14.02 0.52
N SER A 70 -1.56 -14.75 1.51
CA SER A 70 -2.75 -14.32 2.27
C SER A 70 -2.52 -12.98 2.95
N GLU A 71 -1.38 -12.80 3.63
CA GLU A 71 -1.04 -11.57 4.35
C GLU A 71 -1.01 -10.34 3.42
N ILE A 72 -0.50 -10.50 2.19
CA ILE A 72 -0.52 -9.43 1.17
C ILE A 72 -1.96 -9.13 0.75
N LEU A 73 -2.75 -10.16 0.43
CA LEU A 73 -4.14 -9.99 -0.02
C LEU A 73 -5.02 -9.35 1.05
N GLU A 74 -4.90 -9.81 2.29
CA GLU A 74 -5.60 -9.25 3.45
C GLU A 74 -5.32 -7.76 3.60
N ARG A 75 -4.08 -7.32 3.41
CA ARG A 75 -3.74 -5.90 3.47
C ARG A 75 -4.52 -5.05 2.46
N PHE A 76 -4.61 -5.49 1.21
CA PHE A 76 -5.40 -4.76 0.21
C PHE A 76 -6.90 -4.87 0.50
N ASN A 77 -7.36 -6.01 0.98
CA ASN A 77 -8.76 -6.21 1.37
C ASN A 77 -9.18 -5.28 2.53
N ASP A 78 -8.32 -5.11 3.54
CA ASP A 78 -8.55 -4.18 4.66
C ASP A 78 -8.68 -2.74 4.17
N ILE A 79 -7.83 -2.34 3.21
CA ILE A 79 -7.93 -1.02 2.58
C ILE A 79 -9.24 -0.88 1.82
N ILE A 80 -9.61 -1.86 0.98
CA ILE A 80 -10.85 -1.83 0.19
C ILE A 80 -12.09 -1.76 1.10
N LYS A 81 -12.12 -2.55 2.17
CA LYS A 81 -13.26 -2.58 3.11
C LYS A 81 -13.40 -1.31 3.93
N GLY A 82 -12.30 -0.57 4.13
CA GLY A 82 -12.29 0.68 4.88
C GLY A 82 -12.59 1.93 4.05
N LEU A 83 -12.70 1.79 2.72
CA LEU A 83 -13.08 2.83 1.77
C LEU A 83 -14.57 2.75 1.44
#